data_AF-A0A1F3T5K2-F1
#
_entry.id   AF-A0A1F3T5K2-F1
#
_cell.length_a   1.000
_cell.length_b   1.000
_cell.length_c   1.000
_cell.angle_alpha   90.00
_cell.angle_beta   90.00
_cell.angle_gamma   90.00
#
_symmetry.space_group_name_H-M   'P 1'
#
loop_
_entity.id
_entity.type
_entity.pdbx_description
1 polymer ?
#
loop_
_entity_poly.entity_id
_entity_poly.type
_entity_poly.pdbx_seq_one_letter_code
_entity_poly.pdbx_strand_id
1 'polypeptide(L)'
;MAGAQRGIFLINRKFQVRFAIFVCGWLLALSFIYPVIVYNMFEYFAGQMSGAAADRINKTGREILILLGMFQVIFLVLTFLISIFISHRIAGPIYKLRKFMEEARNGVLRDDLSFRKKDHFSEIAGDYNDMIRSMRSQIERRKQAIAATILQIERLLPDASDEQRRSLETLLADLKRA
;
A
#
# COMPACT_ATOMS: atom_id res chain seq x y z
N MET A 1 26.14 -0.10 12.85
CA MET A 1 25.83 1.18 13.51
C MET A 1 25.48 2.22 12.45
N ALA A 2 24.46 3.04 12.77
CA ALA A 2 24.07 4.32 12.20
C ALA A 2 23.80 4.44 10.69
N GLY A 3 22.61 4.96 10.32
CA GLY A 3 22.36 5.39 8.94
C GLY A 3 20.93 5.75 8.56
N ALA A 4 20.30 6.68 9.29
CA ALA A 4 19.14 7.48 8.87
C ALA A 4 17.80 6.77 8.60
N GLN A 5 17.01 6.58 9.68
CA GLN A 5 15.55 6.60 9.56
C GLN A 5 15.10 7.99 9.12
N ARG A 6 14.93 8.20 7.80
CA ARG A 6 14.30 9.43 7.30
C ARG A 6 12.80 9.36 7.57
N GLY A 7 12.35 10.14 8.55
CA GLY A 7 10.95 10.36 8.92
C GLY A 7 10.22 11.16 7.85
N ILE A 8 9.89 10.53 6.73
CA ILE A 8 8.99 11.11 5.72
C ILE A 8 7.60 10.56 6.00
N PHE A 9 6.77 11.34 6.68
CA PHE A 9 5.39 10.95 7.02
C PHE A 9 4.47 10.87 5.79
N LEU A 10 4.85 11.56 4.70
CA LEU A 10 4.14 11.61 3.42
C LEU A 10 4.90 10.81 2.35
N ILE A 11 4.76 9.48 2.37
CA ILE A 11 5.33 8.62 1.31
C ILE A 11 4.46 8.69 0.05
N ASN A 12 3.13 8.62 0.22
CA ASN A 12 2.16 8.74 -0.88
C ASN A 12 1.05 9.71 -0.51
N ARG A 13 1.33 11.02 -0.61
CA ARG A 13 0.40 12.11 -0.28
C ARG A 13 -0.94 12.00 -1.01
N LYS A 14 -0.92 11.52 -2.27
CA LYS A 14 -2.15 11.36 -3.07
C LYS A 14 -3.07 10.31 -2.47
N PHE A 15 -2.55 9.15 -2.08
CA PHE A 15 -3.35 8.10 -1.44
C PHE A 15 -3.88 8.54 -0.08
N GLN A 16 -3.02 9.09 0.79
CA GLN A 16 -3.39 9.48 2.15
C GLN A 16 -4.49 10.54 2.17
N VAL A 17 -4.37 11.58 1.34
CA VAL A 17 -5.40 12.65 1.24
C VAL A 17 -6.71 12.11 0.67
N ARG A 18 -6.66 11.27 -0.37
CA ARG A 18 -7.87 10.63 -0.92
C ARG A 18 -8.57 9.77 0.13
N PHE A 19 -7.82 8.97 0.89
CA PHE A 19 -8.36 8.15 1.97
C PHE A 19 -8.99 9.02 3.07
N ALA A 20 -8.29 10.07 3.51
CA ALA A 20 -8.79 10.97 4.55
C ALA A 20 -10.06 11.71 4.11
N ILE A 21 -10.12 12.21 2.87
CA ILE A 21 -11.32 12.85 2.31
C ILE A 21 -12.47 11.86 2.21
N PHE A 22 -12.22 10.62 1.79
CA PHE A 22 -13.23 9.56 1.74
C PHE A 22 -13.85 9.30 3.12
N VAL A 23 -13.02 9.12 4.15
CA VAL A 23 -13.48 8.90 5.53
C VAL A 23 -14.23 10.11 6.07
N CYS A 24 -13.70 11.33 5.87
CA CYS A 24 -14.34 12.56 6.33
C CYS A 24 -15.66 12.82 5.61
N GLY A 25 -15.74 12.55 4.31
CA GLY A 25 -16.97 12.71 3.53
C GLY A 25 -18.07 11.76 3.99
N TRP A 26 -17.72 10.50 4.24
CA TRP A 26 -18.65 9.52 4.82
C TRP A 26 -19.13 9.94 6.21
N LEU A 27 -18.22 10.41 7.08
CA LEU A 27 -18.56 10.91 8.41
C LEU A 27 -19.48 12.14 8.34
N LEU A 28 -19.22 13.07 7.42
CA LEU A 28 -20.07 14.24 7.20
C LEU A 28 -21.48 13.86 6.76
N ALA A 29 -21.59 12.94 5.79
CA ALA A 29 -22.86 12.46 5.29
C ALA A 29 -23.70 11.81 6.40
N LEU A 30 -23.09 10.95 7.23
CA LEU A 30 -23.76 10.34 8.36
C LEU A 30 -24.13 11.34 9.45
N SER A 31 -23.30 12.36 9.69
CA SER A 31 -23.55 13.36 10.73
C SER A 31 -24.70 14.31 10.39
N PHE A 32 -24.98 14.53 9.10
CA PHE A 32 -26.00 15.49 8.66
C PHE A 32 -27.41 15.19 9.17
N ILE A 33 -27.69 13.94 9.56
CA ILE A 33 -28.98 13.55 10.13
C ILE A 33 -29.28 14.24 11.47
N TYR A 34 -28.26 14.49 12.30
CA TYR A 34 -28.46 15.00 13.65
C TYR A 34 -28.91 16.47 13.68
N PRO A 35 -28.28 17.41 12.94
CA PRO A 35 -28.77 18.79 12.85
C PRO A 35 -30.22 18.88 12.36
N VAL A 36 -30.60 18.03 11.40
CA VAL A 36 -31.98 18.00 10.87
C VAL A 36 -32.95 17.56 11.96
N ILE A 37 -32.66 16.46 12.68
CA ILE A 37 -33.51 16.00 13.78
C ILE A 37 -33.62 17.06 14.87
N VAL A 38 -32.49 17.64 15.29
CA VAL A 38 -32.44 18.67 16.34
C VAL A 38 -33.26 19.88 15.93
N TYR A 39 -33.10 20.38 14.71
CA TYR A 39 -33.88 21.51 14.19
C TYR A 39 -35.40 21.23 14.24
N ASN A 40 -35.84 20.10 13.67
CA ASN A 40 -37.26 19.73 13.66
C ASN A 40 -37.81 19.54 15.08
N MET A 41 -37.01 19.00 16.00
CA MET A 41 -37.40 18.80 17.39
C MET A 41 -37.63 20.13 18.11
N PHE A 42 -36.67 21.08 18.00
CA PHE A 42 -36.80 22.39 18.63
C PHE A 42 -37.95 23.22 18.03
N GLU A 43 -38.15 23.14 16.71
CA GLU A 43 -39.28 23.77 16.03
C GLU A 43 -40.62 23.22 16.52
N TYR A 44 -40.74 21.89 16.64
CA TYR A 44 -41.93 21.24 17.19
C TYR A 44 -42.26 21.72 18.61
N PHE A 45 -41.27 21.76 19.51
CA PHE A 45 -41.49 22.22 20.89
C PHE A 45 -41.80 23.72 20.97
N ALA A 46 -41.16 24.55 20.15
CA ALA A 46 -41.44 25.97 20.11
C ALA A 46 -42.88 26.25 19.64
N GLY A 47 -43.39 25.47 18.68
CA GLY A 47 -44.77 25.57 18.19
C GLY A 47 -45.85 25.15 19.21
N GLN A 48 -45.50 24.37 20.24
CA GLN A 48 -46.40 23.99 21.34
C GLN A 48 -46.44 25.04 22.46
N MET A 49 -45.59 26.07 22.42
CA MET A 49 -45.51 27.13 23.40
C MET A 49 -45.86 28.49 22.78
N SER A 50 -46.16 29.48 23.63
CA SER A 50 -46.45 30.84 23.17
C SER A 50 -45.63 31.88 23.94
N GLY A 51 -45.46 33.05 23.32
CA GLY A 51 -44.72 34.18 23.88
C GLY A 51 -43.27 33.85 24.22
N ALA A 52 -42.78 34.40 25.34
CA ALA A 52 -41.37 34.33 25.75
C ALA A 52 -40.84 32.89 25.95
N ALA A 53 -41.72 31.89 26.14
CA ALA A 53 -41.29 30.50 26.26
C ALA A 53 -40.85 29.91 24.91
N ALA A 54 -41.59 30.19 23.82
CA ALA A 54 -41.22 29.76 22.47
C ALA A 54 -39.91 30.42 21.99
N ASP A 55 -39.72 31.71 22.30
CA ASP A 55 -38.48 32.44 21.96
C ASP A 55 -37.25 31.84 22.64
N ARG A 56 -37.40 31.45 23.92
CA ARG A 56 -36.33 30.77 24.66
C ARG A 56 -35.97 29.43 24.03
N ILE A 57 -36.96 28.63 23.64
CA ILE A 57 -36.73 27.31 22.99
C ILE A 57 -35.99 27.50 21.66
N ASN A 58 -36.45 28.40 20.80
CA ASN A 58 -35.81 28.68 19.51
C ASN A 58 -34.37 29.19 19.68
N LYS A 59 -34.14 30.07 20.66
CA LYS A 59 -32.79 30.56 20.98
C LYS A 59 -31.88 29.41 21.42
N THR A 60 -32.33 28.56 22.35
CA THR A 60 -31.57 27.40 22.82
C THR A 60 -31.29 26.41 21.69
N GLY A 61 -32.28 26.14 20.82
CA GLY A 61 -32.10 25.28 19.65
C GLY A 61 -31.00 25.80 18.71
N ARG A 62 -30.98 27.11 18.45
CA ARG A 62 -29.93 27.75 17.65
C ARG A 62 -28.56 27.66 18.31
N GLU A 63 -28.45 27.90 19.62
CA GLU A 63 -27.20 27.77 20.37
C GLU A 63 -26.66 26.34 20.31
N ILE A 64 -27.53 25.33 20.44
CA ILE A 64 -27.18 23.91 20.32
C ILE A 64 -26.73 23.58 18.89
N LEU A 65 -27.40 24.09 17.86
CA LEU A 65 -26.99 23.87 16.47
C LEU A 65 -25.61 24.49 16.17
N ILE A 66 -25.33 25.68 16.69
CA ILE A 66 -24.00 26.30 16.58
C ILE A 66 -22.95 25.44 17.29
N LEU A 67 -23.23 25.00 18.51
CA LEU A 67 -22.33 24.14 19.28
C LEU A 67 -22.06 22.80 18.56
N LEU A 68 -23.10 22.19 17.98
CA LEU A 68 -23.00 20.97 17.19
C LEU A 68 -22.13 21.18 15.94
N GLY A 69 -22.30 22.31 15.25
CA GLY A 69 -21.45 22.70 14.12
C GLY A 69 -19.98 22.87 14.52
N MET A 70 -19.70 23.51 15.65
CA MET A 70 -18.34 23.65 16.17
C MET A 70 -17.70 22.29 16.47
N PHE A 71 -18.40 21.41 17.19
CA PHE A 71 -17.92 20.06 17.45
C PHE A 71 -17.72 19.24 16.18
N GLN A 72 -18.62 19.37 15.20
CA GLN A 72 -18.49 18.70 13.91
C GLN A 72 -17.18 19.10 13.20
N VAL A 73 -16.84 20.38 13.18
CA VAL A 73 -15.57 20.85 12.59
C VAL A 73 -14.36 20.27 13.34
N ILE A 74 -14.38 20.28 14.67
CA ILE A 74 -13.31 19.73 15.50
C ILE A 74 -13.13 18.23 15.20
N PHE A 75 -14.21 17.45 15.20
CA PHE A 75 -14.16 16.02 14.91
C PHE A 75 -13.72 15.71 13.48
N LEU A 76 -14.09 16.53 12.51
CA LEU A 76 -13.60 16.38 11.13
C LEU A 76 -12.09 16.60 11.04
N VAL A 77 -11.56 17.64 11.68
CA VAL A 77 -10.12 17.90 11.71
C VAL A 77 -9.38 16.74 12.39
N LEU A 78 -9.86 16.28 13.55
CA LEU A 78 -9.27 15.14 14.25
C LEU A 78 -9.31 13.87 13.42
N THR A 79 -10.46 13.56 12.81
CA THR A 79 -10.64 12.39 11.94
C THR A 79 -9.72 12.45 10.73
N PHE A 80 -9.57 13.63 10.12
CA PHE A 80 -8.63 13.85 9.01
C PHE A 80 -7.20 13.51 9.43
N LEU A 81 -6.73 14.06 10.56
CA LEU A 81 -5.38 13.81 11.07
C LEU A 81 -5.17 12.32 11.39
N ILE A 82 -6.13 11.68 12.05
CA ILE A 82 -6.09 10.24 12.36
C ILE A 82 -6.05 9.40 11.08
N SER A 83 -6.85 9.76 10.07
CA SER A 83 -6.90 9.04 8.79
C SER A 83 -5.56 9.12 8.05
N ILE A 84 -4.89 10.27 8.08
CA ILE A 84 -3.54 10.45 7.54
C ILE A 84 -2.55 9.55 8.31
N PHE A 85 -2.63 9.53 9.65
CA PHE A 85 -1.76 8.70 10.48
C PHE A 85 -1.93 7.20 10.19
N ILE A 86 -3.17 6.71 10.10
CA ILE A 86 -3.46 5.30 9.81
C ILE A 86 -3.03 4.94 8.40
N SER A 87 -3.37 5.77 7.40
CA SER A 87 -3.03 5.52 6.00
C SER A 87 -1.52 5.51 5.74
N HIS A 88 -0.69 6.13 6.60
CA HIS A 88 0.76 6.01 6.53
C HIS A 88 1.25 4.56 6.72
N ARG A 89 0.65 3.81 7.66
CA ARG A 89 1.00 2.41 7.97
C ARG A 89 0.61 1.44 6.85
N ILE A 90 -0.17 1.90 5.87
CA ILE A 90 -0.56 1.18 4.65
C ILE A 90 0.32 1.64 3.48
N ALA A 91 0.42 2.96 3.26
CA ALA A 91 1.12 3.53 2.12
C ALA A 91 2.62 3.24 2.11
N GLY A 92 3.27 3.20 3.29
CA GLY A 92 4.69 2.91 3.41
C GLY A 92 5.08 1.52 2.88
N PRO A 93 4.49 0.44 3.41
CA PRO A 93 4.70 -0.93 2.93
C PRO A 93 4.45 -1.10 1.44
N ILE A 94 3.33 -0.60 0.94
CA ILE A 94 2.96 -0.71 -0.47
C ILE A 94 3.95 0.02 -1.37
N TYR A 95 4.42 1.20 -0.97
CA TYR A 95 5.46 1.92 -1.70
C TYR A 95 6.79 1.16 -1.73
N LYS A 96 7.21 0.60 -0.58
CA LYS A 96 8.43 -0.20 -0.49
C LYS A 96 8.33 -1.46 -1.36
N LEU A 97 7.21 -2.19 -1.30
CA LEU A 97 6.94 -3.35 -2.14
C LEU A 97 7.03 -2.99 -3.62
N ARG A 98 6.39 -1.90 -4.05
CA ARG A 98 6.45 -1.45 -5.44
C ARG A 98 7.89 -1.23 -5.92
N LYS A 99 8.73 -0.61 -5.10
CA LYS A 99 10.15 -0.40 -5.43
C LYS A 99 10.90 -1.74 -5.59
N PHE A 100 10.66 -2.68 -4.69
CA PHE A 100 11.25 -4.02 -4.77
C PHE A 100 10.79 -4.77 -6.03
N MET A 101 9.51 -4.69 -6.38
CA MET A 101 8.99 -5.26 -7.62
C MET A 101 9.60 -4.61 -8.86
N GLU A 102 9.81 -3.28 -8.87
CA GLU A 102 10.52 -2.58 -9.94
C GLU A 102 11.98 -3.05 -10.07
N GLU A 103 12.68 -3.26 -8.95
CA GLU A 103 14.04 -3.83 -8.93
C GLU A 103 14.05 -5.27 -9.49
N ALA A 104 13.14 -6.13 -9.04
CA ALA A 104 13.01 -7.50 -9.53
C ALA A 104 12.69 -7.57 -11.03
N ARG A 105 11.85 -6.66 -11.53
CA ARG A 105 11.55 -6.53 -12.97
C ARG A 105 12.80 -6.26 -13.79
N ASN A 106 13.77 -5.53 -13.24
CA ASN A 106 15.04 -5.22 -13.89
C ASN A 106 16.13 -6.28 -13.63
N GLY A 107 15.75 -7.46 -13.12
CA GLY A 107 16.66 -8.58 -12.85
C GLY A 107 17.38 -8.51 -11.50
N VAL A 108 17.12 -7.49 -10.67
CA VAL A 108 17.70 -7.38 -9.33
C VAL A 108 16.85 -8.18 -8.34
N LEU A 109 17.20 -9.45 -8.17
CA LEU A 109 16.49 -10.39 -7.30
C LEU A 109 16.98 -10.28 -5.85
N ARG A 110 16.42 -9.35 -5.08
CA ARG A 110 16.66 -9.17 -3.63
C ARG A 110 15.50 -9.72 -2.79
N ASP A 111 15.82 -10.49 -1.75
CA ASP A 111 14.88 -11.22 -0.88
C ASP A 111 14.91 -10.76 0.59
N ASP A 112 15.23 -9.49 0.83
CA ASP A 112 15.29 -8.85 2.15
C ASP A 112 14.12 -7.86 2.40
N LEU A 113 13.00 -8.02 1.68
CA LEU A 113 11.83 -7.18 1.89
C LEU A 113 11.28 -7.42 3.29
N SER A 114 11.11 -6.34 4.04
CA SER A 114 10.54 -6.34 5.38
C SER A 114 9.81 -5.03 5.64
N PHE A 115 8.72 -5.10 6.39
CA PHE A 115 7.97 -3.91 6.84
C PHE A 115 8.20 -3.67 8.33
N ARG A 116 7.84 -2.48 8.83
CA ARG A 116 8.00 -2.17 10.25
C ARG A 116 7.02 -3.01 11.07
N LYS A 117 7.32 -3.27 12.35
CA LYS A 117 6.45 -4.07 13.24
C LYS A 117 5.00 -3.58 13.33
N LYS A 118 4.78 -2.28 13.15
CA LYS A 118 3.45 -1.66 13.18
C LYS A 118 2.86 -1.50 11.78
N ASP A 119 3.56 -1.81 10.72
CA ASP A 119 3.00 -1.66 9.39
C ASP A 119 1.97 -2.77 9.10
N HIS A 120 1.03 -2.50 8.20
CA HIS A 120 0.11 -3.51 7.72
C HIS A 120 0.78 -4.40 6.66
N PHE A 121 0.23 -5.59 6.44
CA PHE A 121 0.61 -6.52 5.37
C PHE A 121 2.02 -7.12 5.50
N SER A 122 2.50 -7.37 6.73
CA SER A 122 3.80 -8.01 6.97
C SER A 122 3.97 -9.35 6.24
N GLU A 123 2.89 -10.09 6.06
CA GLU A 123 2.81 -11.36 5.34
C GLU A 123 3.21 -11.23 3.87
N ILE A 124 2.80 -10.14 3.20
CA ILE A 124 3.12 -9.89 1.78
C ILE A 124 4.64 -9.72 1.58
N ALA A 125 5.36 -9.19 2.57
CA ALA A 125 6.82 -9.12 2.49
C ALA A 125 7.44 -10.52 2.49
N GLY A 126 6.88 -11.46 3.28
CA GLY A 126 7.27 -12.86 3.29
C GLY A 126 7.03 -13.53 1.94
N ASP A 127 5.81 -13.42 1.42
CA ASP A 127 5.41 -14.00 0.14
C ASP A 127 6.28 -13.49 -1.02
N TYR A 128 6.58 -12.19 -1.04
CA TYR A 128 7.49 -11.60 -2.03
C TYR A 128 8.90 -12.20 -1.93
N ASN A 129 9.45 -12.35 -0.72
CA ASN A 129 10.78 -12.92 -0.55
C ASN A 129 10.83 -14.39 -0.98
N ASP A 130 9.78 -15.16 -0.70
CA ASP A 130 9.66 -16.55 -1.16
C ASP A 130 9.58 -16.66 -2.68
N MET A 131 8.85 -15.75 -3.34
CA MET A 131 8.83 -15.65 -4.80
C MET A 131 10.24 -15.41 -5.35
N ILE A 132 10.98 -14.44 -4.81
CA ILE A 132 12.35 -14.13 -5.26
C ILE A 132 13.30 -15.31 -5.02
N ARG A 133 13.21 -15.98 -3.86
CA ARG A 133 13.99 -17.19 -3.56
C ARG A 133 13.71 -18.29 -4.58
N SER A 134 12.43 -18.53 -4.90
CA SER A 134 12.03 -19.51 -5.91
C SER A 134 12.60 -19.17 -7.28
N MET A 135 12.46 -17.93 -7.74
CA MET A 135 13.04 -17.47 -9.02
C MET A 135 14.56 -17.67 -9.08
N ARG A 136 15.28 -17.26 -8.01
CA ARG A 136 16.73 -17.43 -7.93
C ARG A 136 17.11 -18.92 -8.00
N SER A 137 16.41 -19.78 -7.27
CA SER A 137 16.65 -21.23 -7.30
C SER A 137 16.42 -21.85 -8.68
N GLN A 138 15.45 -21.35 -9.46
CA GLN A 138 15.18 -21.83 -10.80
C GLN A 138 16.27 -21.37 -11.78
N ILE A 139 16.73 -20.12 -11.66
CA ILE A 139 17.84 -19.59 -12.46
C ILE A 139 19.12 -20.39 -12.18
N GLU A 140 19.46 -20.62 -10.92
CA GLU A 140 20.66 -21.40 -10.58
C GLU A 140 20.59 -22.84 -11.06
N ARG A 141 19.42 -23.49 -10.97
CA ARG A 141 19.22 -24.84 -11.55
C ARG A 141 19.41 -24.84 -13.07
N ARG A 142 18.89 -23.83 -13.77
CA ARG A 142 19.08 -23.70 -15.23
C ARG A 142 20.55 -23.48 -15.58
N LYS A 143 21.26 -22.61 -14.85
CA LYS A 143 22.71 -22.39 -15.04
C LYS A 143 23.50 -23.67 -14.84
N GLN A 144 23.20 -24.44 -13.78
CA GLN A 144 23.85 -25.72 -13.52
C GLN A 144 23.58 -26.74 -14.64
N ALA A 145 22.35 -26.80 -15.16
CA ALA A 145 22.02 -27.66 -16.29
C ALA A 145 22.79 -27.26 -17.56
N ILE A 146 22.85 -25.96 -17.91
CA ILE A 146 23.63 -25.46 -19.05
C ILE A 146 25.11 -25.80 -18.88
N ALA A 147 25.69 -25.56 -17.70
CA ALA A 147 27.09 -25.87 -17.41
C ALA A 147 27.38 -27.38 -17.54
N ALA A 148 26.48 -28.23 -17.06
CA ALA A 148 26.60 -29.68 -17.22
C ALA A 148 26.52 -30.11 -18.69
N THR A 149 25.62 -29.52 -19.49
CA THR A 149 25.53 -29.77 -20.93
C THR A 149 26.79 -29.33 -21.67
N ILE A 150 27.35 -28.17 -21.35
CA ILE A 150 28.64 -27.71 -21.92
C ILE A 150 29.74 -28.74 -21.65
N LEU A 151 29.86 -29.23 -20.41
CA LEU A 151 30.85 -30.26 -20.05
C LEU A 151 30.63 -31.58 -20.80
N GLN A 152 29.38 -31.98 -21.04
CA GLN A 152 29.07 -33.19 -21.82
C GLN A 152 29.47 -33.02 -23.28
N ILE A 153 29.19 -31.87 -23.89
CA ILE A 153 29.59 -31.57 -25.27
C ILE A 153 31.13 -31.58 -25.39
N GLU A 154 31.84 -30.93 -24.46
CA GLU A 154 33.31 -30.90 -24.44
C GLU A 154 33.94 -32.29 -24.29
N ARG A 155 33.26 -33.23 -23.61
CA ARG A 155 33.71 -34.63 -23.49
C ARG A 155 33.49 -35.46 -24.76
N LEU A 156 32.45 -35.18 -25.54
CA LEU A 156 32.11 -35.93 -26.76
C LEU A 156 32.85 -35.40 -28.00
N LEU A 157 33.35 -34.17 -27.95
CA LEU A 157 34.10 -33.49 -29.00
C LEU A 157 35.31 -34.27 -29.55
N PRO A 158 36.14 -34.95 -28.73
CA PRO A 158 37.31 -35.70 -29.21
C PRO A 158 36.96 -36.93 -30.07
N ASP A 159 35.82 -37.58 -29.80
CA ASP A 159 35.43 -38.84 -30.43
C ASP A 159 34.38 -38.64 -31.56
N ALA A 160 34.02 -37.39 -31.85
CA ALA A 160 33.00 -37.03 -32.84
C ALA A 160 33.55 -37.06 -34.27
N SER A 161 32.72 -37.46 -35.25
CA SER A 161 33.04 -37.33 -36.67
C SER A 161 33.15 -35.85 -37.09
N ASP A 162 33.83 -35.53 -38.20
CA ASP A 162 34.03 -34.14 -38.65
C ASP A 162 32.72 -33.34 -38.79
N GLU A 163 31.64 -33.99 -39.22
CA GLU A 163 30.32 -33.38 -39.34
C GLU A 163 29.67 -33.13 -37.97
N GLN A 164 29.75 -34.11 -37.07
CA GLN A 164 29.24 -34.01 -35.70
C GLN A 164 30.02 -32.95 -34.89
N ARG A 165 31.33 -32.89 -35.09
CA ARG A 165 32.22 -31.95 -34.42
C ARG A 165 31.84 -30.50 -34.72
N ARG A 166 31.61 -30.17 -36.00
CA ARG A 166 31.15 -28.83 -36.42
C ARG A 166 29.80 -28.46 -35.79
N SER A 167 28.88 -29.42 -35.71
CA SER A 167 27.56 -29.20 -35.07
C SER A 167 27.69 -28.95 -33.56
N LEU A 168 28.50 -29.75 -32.87
CA LEU A 168 28.77 -29.61 -31.44
C LEU A 168 29.49 -28.29 -31.10
N GLU A 169 30.44 -27.85 -31.92
CA GLU A 169 31.12 -26.56 -31.75
C GLU A 169 30.15 -25.38 -31.89
N THR A 170 29.19 -25.47 -32.82
CA THR A 170 28.15 -24.45 -33.01
C THR A 170 27.23 -24.37 -31.79
N LEU A 171 26.74 -25.52 -31.30
CA LEU A 171 25.89 -25.59 -30.09
C LEU A 171 26.61 -25.10 -28.83
N LEU A 172 27.91 -25.41 -28.69
CA LEU A 172 28.74 -24.93 -27.60
C LEU A 172 28.86 -23.41 -27.62
N ALA A 173 29.05 -22.81 -28.81
CA ALA A 173 29.13 -21.37 -28.97
C ALA A 173 27.82 -20.66 -28.58
N ASP A 174 26.67 -21.24 -28.95
CA ASP A 174 25.36 -20.70 -28.61
C ASP A 174 25.06 -20.81 -27.11
N LEU A 175 25.36 -21.94 -26.48
CA LEU A 175 25.17 -22.13 -25.04
C LEU A 175 26.10 -21.26 -24.19
N LYS A 176 27.33 -20.98 -24.64
CA LYS A 176 28.24 -20.05 -23.96
C LYS A 176 27.80 -18.58 -24.06
N ARG A 177 26.89 -18.26 -24.97
CA ARG A 177 26.32 -16.90 -25.16
C ARG A 177 24.99 -16.69 -24.43
N ALA A 178 24.32 -17.78 -24.03
CA ALA A 178 23.03 -17.77 -23.34
C ALA A 178 23.16 -17.54 -21.82
#